data_AF-K7FXB8-F1
#
_entry.id   AF-K7FXB8-F1
#
_cell.length_a   1.000
_cell.length_b   1.000
_cell.length_c   1.000
_cell.angle_alpha   90.00
_cell.angle_beta   90.00
_cell.angle_gamma   90.00
#
_symmetry.space_group_name_H-M   'P 1'
#
loop_
_entity.id
_entity.type
_entity.pdbx_description
1 polymer ?
#
loop_
_entity_poly.entity_id
_entity_poly.type
_entity_poly.pdbx_seq_one_letter_code
_entity_poly.pdbx_strand_id
1 'polypeptide(L)'
;MEFTGLHSFFLQGKQPSLFDSPAEWYQKARWSVQKFTVNQLGLSIFSNESSNKYVAHSYNFFLFPTTFGIMDSEFSFQASSIKFLTHYGFDYNKFLKDGIPYMNEVQEKKLQQGLLAGNWKVRSTLDKDKVKKVIDEVTRWVPSAEEGGSMVLHDTSGFQQFEVQLILRQALPNVWTEPFGDQKVMVKKMSPRHRWCLENSSYDCCRKELILLSAQGFTSLFHTLVEAKKPLVGHNMLMDLLHLHDKFYKPLPGSKIFSSIQTLVHTSPRQVFEWLDRNPAQMLSNPHSLYTVRCDAR
;
A
#
# COMPACT_ATOMS: atom_id res chain seq x y z
N MET A 1 13.61 3.67 2.41
CA MET A 1 12.44 2.84 2.79
C MET A 1 12.95 1.52 3.32
N GLU A 2 12.11 0.75 4.02
CA GLU A 2 12.48 -0.57 4.54
C GLU A 2 11.80 -1.67 3.72
N PHE A 3 12.54 -2.74 3.44
CA PHE A 3 12.12 -3.83 2.54
C PHE A 3 12.18 -5.21 3.22
N THR A 4 11.36 -6.17 2.77
CA THR A 4 11.46 -7.58 3.23
C THR A 4 12.75 -8.27 2.81
N GLY A 5 13.45 -7.72 1.84
CA GLY A 5 14.72 -8.21 1.32
C GLY A 5 15.29 -7.27 0.28
N LEU A 6 16.56 -7.49 -0.09
CA LEU A 6 17.31 -6.64 -1.01
C LEU A 6 17.81 -7.40 -2.23
N HIS A 7 18.22 -8.66 -2.06
CA HIS A 7 18.87 -9.45 -3.12
C HIS A 7 18.37 -10.89 -3.12
N SER A 8 18.06 -11.42 -4.30
CA SER A 8 17.74 -12.84 -4.46
C SER A 8 19.02 -13.64 -4.72
N PHE A 9 19.56 -14.31 -3.69
CA PHE A 9 20.77 -15.13 -3.78
C PHE A 9 20.60 -16.46 -4.52
N PHE A 10 19.36 -16.89 -4.78
CA PHE A 10 19.05 -18.26 -5.19
C PHE A 10 19.37 -18.61 -6.65
N LEU A 11 19.76 -17.65 -7.49
CA LEU A 11 20.12 -17.92 -8.89
C LEU A 11 21.49 -17.29 -9.20
N GLN A 12 22.47 -18.13 -9.51
CA GLN A 12 23.77 -17.69 -10.05
C GLN A 12 23.53 -16.76 -11.24
N GLY A 13 24.23 -15.61 -11.26
CA GLY A 13 24.11 -14.60 -12.31
C GLY A 13 23.05 -13.51 -12.10
N LYS A 14 22.24 -13.57 -11.02
CA LYS A 14 21.22 -12.53 -10.72
C LYS A 14 21.60 -11.52 -9.65
N GLN A 15 22.83 -11.59 -9.14
CA GLN A 15 23.39 -10.59 -8.22
C GLN A 15 23.88 -9.38 -9.02
N PRO A 16 23.61 -8.14 -8.57
CA PRO A 16 24.22 -6.95 -9.14
C PRO A 16 25.75 -7.08 -9.11
N SER A 17 26.39 -6.78 -10.23
CA SER A 17 27.84 -6.75 -10.40
C SER A 17 28.27 -5.34 -10.75
N LEU A 18 29.48 -4.96 -10.33
CA LEU A 18 30.10 -3.69 -10.73
C LEU A 18 30.36 -3.62 -12.25
N PHE A 19 30.38 -4.77 -12.92
CA PHE A 19 30.59 -4.89 -14.36
C PHE A 19 29.28 -5.00 -15.15
N ASP A 20 28.13 -4.91 -14.49
CA ASP A 20 26.84 -4.94 -15.17
C ASP A 20 26.67 -3.69 -16.04
N SER A 21 26.19 -3.88 -17.26
CA SER A 21 25.58 -2.79 -18.00
C SER A 21 24.33 -2.27 -17.26
N PRO A 22 23.91 -1.02 -17.48
CA PRO A 22 22.69 -0.48 -16.88
C PRO A 22 21.44 -1.34 -17.14
N ALA A 23 21.38 -2.01 -18.30
CA ALA A 23 20.29 -2.90 -18.65
C ALA A 23 20.32 -4.20 -17.84
N GLU A 24 21.49 -4.82 -17.66
CA GLU A 24 21.65 -6.03 -16.84
C GLU A 24 21.36 -5.75 -15.36
N TRP A 25 21.89 -4.65 -14.85
CA TRP A 25 21.60 -4.20 -13.49
C TRP A 25 20.10 -4.03 -13.28
N TYR A 26 19.41 -3.38 -14.22
CA TYR A 26 17.96 -3.18 -14.14
C TYR A 26 17.18 -4.50 -14.09
N GLN A 27 17.54 -5.49 -14.91
CA GLN A 27 16.85 -6.78 -14.88
C GLN A 27 16.98 -7.46 -13.53
N LYS A 28 18.17 -7.37 -12.91
CA LYS A 28 18.45 -7.91 -11.58
C LYS A 28 17.67 -7.16 -10.50
N ALA A 29 17.67 -5.82 -10.56
CA ALA A 29 16.92 -4.97 -9.64
C ALA A 29 15.40 -5.22 -9.76
N ARG A 30 14.86 -5.26 -10.97
CA ARG A 30 13.46 -5.59 -11.27
C ARG A 30 13.06 -6.93 -10.67
N TRP A 31 13.88 -7.97 -10.85
CA TRP A 31 13.63 -9.28 -10.24
C TRP A 31 13.54 -9.17 -8.72
N SER A 32 14.44 -8.40 -8.10
CA SER A 32 14.43 -8.19 -6.64
C SER A 32 13.16 -7.49 -6.18
N VAL A 33 12.77 -6.40 -6.85
CA VAL A 33 11.56 -5.62 -6.55
C VAL A 33 10.28 -6.44 -6.71
N GLN A 34 10.25 -7.38 -7.66
CA GLN A 34 9.11 -8.28 -7.84
C GLN A 34 9.01 -9.34 -6.74
N LYS A 35 10.15 -9.76 -6.19
CA LYS A 35 10.21 -10.81 -5.17
C LYS A 35 9.98 -10.27 -3.75
N PHE A 36 10.51 -9.09 -3.46
CA PHE A 36 10.44 -8.47 -2.14
C PHE A 36 9.45 -7.31 -2.12
N THR A 37 8.99 -6.95 -0.93
CA THR A 37 8.04 -5.86 -0.78
C THR A 37 8.50 -4.81 0.21
N VAL A 38 7.81 -3.68 0.22
CA VAL A 38 8.06 -2.56 1.13
C VAL A 38 7.30 -2.82 2.43
N ASN A 39 8.01 -2.78 3.55
CA ASN A 39 7.41 -2.96 4.88
C ASN A 39 7.07 -1.63 5.54
N GLN A 40 7.92 -0.63 5.32
CA GLN A 40 7.80 0.68 5.92
C GLN A 40 8.33 1.77 4.99
N LEU A 41 7.62 2.89 4.94
CA LEU A 41 8.02 4.10 4.23
C LEU A 41 8.07 5.26 5.22
N GLY A 42 9.26 5.87 5.34
CA GLY A 42 9.46 7.12 6.05
C GLY A 42 9.31 8.31 5.12
N LEU A 43 8.53 9.31 5.50
CA LEU A 43 8.32 10.55 4.76
C LEU A 43 8.55 11.74 5.69
N SER A 44 9.39 12.69 5.29
CA SER A 44 9.57 13.96 6.00
C SER A 44 9.20 15.13 5.10
N ILE A 45 8.26 15.95 5.56
CA ILE A 45 7.79 17.14 4.86
C ILE A 45 8.44 18.36 5.51
N PHE A 46 9.14 19.16 4.72
CA PHE A 46 9.80 20.37 5.18
C PHE A 46 9.02 21.61 4.74
N SER A 47 8.62 22.44 5.69
CA SER A 47 7.99 23.74 5.44
C SER A 47 8.90 24.86 5.93
N ASN A 48 8.94 25.96 5.18
CA ASN A 48 9.70 27.15 5.55
C ASN A 48 8.84 28.03 6.48
N GLU A 49 9.31 28.32 7.69
CA GLU A 49 8.61 29.15 8.66
C GLU A 49 9.11 30.61 8.63
N SER A 50 10.41 30.82 8.40
CA SER A 50 11.04 32.14 8.31
C SER A 50 12.42 32.03 7.64
N SER A 51 13.09 33.15 7.34
CA SER A 51 14.44 33.13 6.76
C SER A 51 15.40 32.24 7.56
N ASN A 52 15.89 31.17 6.93
CA ASN A 52 16.79 30.15 7.49
C ASN A 52 16.20 29.24 8.59
N LYS A 53 14.87 29.11 8.69
CA LYS A 53 14.23 28.16 9.62
C LYS A 53 13.22 27.27 8.90
N TYR A 54 13.42 25.96 8.99
CA TYR A 54 12.52 24.95 8.46
C TYR A 54 11.91 24.13 9.59
N VAL A 55 10.63 23.78 9.44
CA VAL A 55 9.93 22.81 10.29
C VAL A 55 9.83 21.50 9.51
N ALA A 56 10.17 20.39 10.17
CA ALA A 56 10.09 19.06 9.59
C ALA A 56 8.96 18.27 10.27
N HIS A 57 8.07 17.71 9.46
CA HIS A 57 7.03 16.78 9.89
C HIS A 57 7.34 15.40 9.34
N SER A 58 7.76 14.48 10.21
CA SER A 58 8.20 13.13 9.85
C SER A 58 7.14 12.09 10.20
N TYR A 59 6.87 11.18 9.26
CA TYR A 59 5.87 10.15 9.35
C TYR A 59 6.48 8.80 8.96
N ASN A 60 6.04 7.74 9.64
CA ASN A 60 6.42 6.36 9.34
C ASN A 60 5.16 5.56 9.03
N PHE A 61 5.04 5.10 7.80
CA PHE A 61 3.92 4.31 7.30
C PHE A 61 4.33 2.85 7.24
N PHE A 62 3.65 1.97 7.97
CA PHE A 62 3.79 0.53 7.80
C PHE A 62 2.84 0.09 6.70
N LEU A 63 3.34 -0.66 5.73
CA LEU A 63 2.64 -0.93 4.47
C LEU A 63 2.48 -2.43 4.27
N PHE A 64 1.32 -2.88 3.81
CA PHE A 64 1.08 -4.28 3.48
C PHE A 64 0.32 -4.40 2.16
N PRO A 65 0.66 -5.33 1.25
CA PRO A 65 -0.07 -5.47 0.00
C PRO A 65 -1.55 -5.76 0.24
N THR A 66 -2.44 -5.13 -0.52
CA THR A 66 -3.88 -5.36 -0.38
C THR A 66 -4.26 -6.83 -0.64
N THR A 67 -4.97 -7.44 0.30
CA THR A 67 -5.44 -8.84 0.25
C THR A 67 -6.93 -8.99 -0.03
N PHE A 68 -7.61 -7.88 -0.35
CA PHE A 68 -9.06 -7.88 -0.54
C PHE A 68 -9.49 -8.45 -1.90
N GLY A 69 -10.52 -9.30 -1.87
CA GLY A 69 -11.16 -9.87 -3.05
C GLY A 69 -10.28 -10.86 -3.82
N ILE A 70 -10.02 -10.57 -5.10
CA ILE A 70 -9.20 -11.39 -6.00
C ILE A 70 -7.71 -11.05 -5.96
N MET A 71 -7.29 -10.17 -5.03
CA MET A 71 -5.90 -9.79 -4.84
C MET A 71 -5.24 -10.76 -3.86
N ASP A 72 -4.25 -11.49 -4.35
CA ASP A 72 -3.45 -12.40 -3.54
C ASP A 72 -1.99 -12.18 -3.95
N SER A 73 -1.31 -11.30 -3.23
CA SER A 73 0.05 -10.88 -3.56
C SER A 73 1.04 -11.75 -2.83
N GLU A 74 1.84 -12.51 -3.59
CA GLU A 74 2.94 -13.28 -3.04
C GLU A 74 4.21 -12.43 -2.97
N PHE A 75 4.90 -12.49 -1.84
CA PHE A 75 6.21 -11.88 -1.67
C PHE A 75 7.06 -12.73 -0.72
N SER A 76 8.38 -12.53 -0.77
CA SER A 76 9.35 -13.28 0.03
C SER A 76 9.95 -12.45 1.15
N PHE A 77 10.54 -13.13 2.12
CA PHE A 77 11.41 -12.55 3.15
C PHE A 77 12.84 -13.01 2.97
N GLN A 78 13.79 -12.09 3.17
CA GLN A 78 15.21 -12.42 3.25
C GLN A 78 15.62 -12.47 4.74
N ALA A 79 16.08 -13.63 5.20
CA ALA A 79 16.38 -13.86 6.62
C ALA A 79 17.37 -12.83 7.20
N SER A 80 18.40 -12.43 6.44
CA SER A 80 19.36 -11.42 6.89
C SER A 80 18.74 -10.03 7.04
N SER A 81 17.82 -9.64 6.15
CA SER A 81 17.11 -8.36 6.22
C SER A 81 16.15 -8.34 7.41
N ILE A 82 15.47 -9.46 7.68
CA ILE A 82 14.62 -9.59 8.86
C ILE A 82 15.44 -9.52 10.14
N LYS A 83 16.55 -10.25 10.22
CA LYS A 83 17.45 -10.17 11.38
C LYS A 83 17.95 -8.75 11.62
N PHE A 84 18.31 -8.02 10.55
CA PHE A 84 18.74 -6.63 10.63
C PHE A 84 17.62 -5.73 11.18
N LEU A 85 16.42 -5.78 10.58
CA LEU A 85 15.28 -4.97 11.02
C LEU A 85 14.87 -5.28 12.47
N THR A 86 14.84 -6.55 12.87
CA THR A 86 14.60 -6.94 14.27
C THR A 86 15.63 -6.34 15.21
N HIS A 87 16.91 -6.34 14.84
CA HIS A 87 17.97 -5.77 15.67
C HIS A 87 17.77 -4.27 15.94
N TYR A 88 17.22 -3.53 14.98
CA TYR A 88 16.89 -2.11 15.11
C TYR A 88 15.44 -1.85 15.59
N GLY A 89 14.76 -2.86 16.15
CA GLY A 89 13.47 -2.68 16.80
C GLY A 89 12.28 -2.50 15.84
N PHE A 90 12.36 -3.05 14.62
CA PHE A 90 11.23 -3.04 13.69
C PHE A 90 10.01 -3.78 14.26
N ASP A 91 8.84 -3.13 14.23
CA ASP A 91 7.59 -3.71 14.71
C ASP A 91 6.86 -4.47 13.60
N TYR A 92 7.03 -5.79 13.59
CA TYR A 92 6.37 -6.67 12.63
C TYR A 92 4.85 -6.75 12.81
N ASN A 93 4.30 -6.42 13.99
CA ASN A 93 2.84 -6.42 14.17
C ASN A 93 2.23 -5.26 13.38
N LYS A 94 2.85 -4.08 13.43
CA LYS A 94 2.40 -2.92 12.63
C LYS A 94 2.48 -3.16 11.13
N PHE A 95 3.43 -3.98 10.68
CA PHE A 95 3.55 -4.38 9.28
C PHE A 95 2.54 -5.47 8.89
N LEU A 96 2.47 -6.58 9.64
CA LEU A 96 1.72 -7.78 9.24
C LEU A 96 0.23 -7.73 9.61
N LYS A 97 -0.13 -7.01 10.69
CA LYS A 97 -1.52 -6.94 11.18
C LYS A 97 -2.17 -5.62 10.83
N ASP A 98 -1.44 -4.53 11.06
CA ASP A 98 -1.99 -3.16 10.96
C ASP A 98 -1.45 -2.39 9.74
N GLY A 99 -0.82 -3.11 8.81
CA GLY A 99 -0.17 -2.48 7.66
C GLY A 99 -1.18 -1.81 6.74
N ILE A 100 -0.88 -0.57 6.36
CA ILE A 100 -1.73 0.21 5.46
C ILE A 100 -1.73 -0.47 4.09
N PRO A 101 -2.92 -0.79 3.55
CA PRO A 101 -3.03 -1.42 2.24
C PRO A 101 -2.46 -0.54 1.14
N TYR A 102 -1.97 -1.18 0.08
CA TYR A 102 -1.61 -0.49 -1.14
C TYR A 102 -1.77 -1.40 -2.35
N MET A 103 -1.92 -0.76 -3.51
CA MET A 103 -1.96 -1.44 -4.80
C MET A 103 -1.49 -0.52 -5.93
N ASN A 104 -1.15 -1.09 -7.09
CA ASN A 104 -0.85 -0.32 -8.29
C ASN A 104 -2.09 -0.17 -9.20
N GLU A 105 -1.99 0.65 -10.25
CA GLU A 105 -3.11 0.92 -11.17
C GLU A 105 -3.67 -0.35 -11.84
N VAL A 106 -2.83 -1.35 -12.09
CA VAL A 106 -3.26 -2.60 -12.72
C VAL A 106 -4.12 -3.41 -11.76
N GLN A 107 -3.71 -3.49 -10.50
CA GLN A 107 -4.46 -4.13 -9.42
C GLN A 107 -5.76 -3.38 -9.14
N GLU A 108 -5.72 -2.05 -9.14
CA GLU A 108 -6.89 -1.20 -8.93
C GLU A 108 -7.97 -1.43 -9.98
N LYS A 109 -7.60 -1.37 -11.27
CA LYS A 109 -8.54 -1.66 -12.38
C LYS A 109 -9.12 -3.05 -12.28
N LYS A 110 -8.31 -4.03 -11.88
CA LYS A 110 -8.74 -5.42 -11.69
C LYS A 110 -9.75 -5.54 -10.54
N LEU A 111 -9.50 -4.86 -9.42
CA LEU A 111 -10.44 -4.82 -8.29
C LEU A 111 -11.73 -4.10 -8.67
N GLN A 112 -11.65 -2.94 -9.33
CA GLN A 112 -12.80 -2.18 -9.80
C GLN A 112 -13.70 -3.03 -10.71
N GLN A 113 -13.10 -3.74 -11.67
CA GLN A 113 -13.83 -4.68 -12.54
C GLN A 113 -14.46 -5.83 -11.74
N GLY A 114 -13.76 -6.38 -10.75
CA GLY A 114 -14.28 -7.43 -9.87
C GLY A 114 -15.49 -6.97 -9.05
N LEU A 115 -15.44 -5.74 -8.50
CA LEU A 115 -16.54 -5.12 -7.76
C LEU A 115 -17.75 -4.80 -8.67
N LEU A 116 -17.51 -4.39 -9.91
CA LEU A 116 -18.57 -4.16 -10.89
C LEU A 116 -19.25 -5.46 -11.31
N ALA A 117 -18.47 -6.52 -11.55
CA ALA A 117 -18.98 -7.84 -11.94
C ALA A 117 -19.61 -8.62 -10.78
N GLY A 118 -19.52 -8.14 -9.54
CA GLY A 118 -19.96 -8.88 -8.34
C GLY A 118 -19.09 -10.11 -8.03
N ASN A 119 -17.91 -10.22 -8.64
CA ASN A 119 -16.96 -11.31 -8.45
C ASN A 119 -15.83 -10.90 -7.48
N TRP A 120 -16.22 -10.48 -6.29
CA TRP A 120 -15.30 -10.12 -5.20
C TRP A 120 -14.95 -11.31 -4.32
N LYS A 121 -15.30 -12.54 -4.71
CA LYS A 121 -15.11 -13.75 -3.90
C LYS A 121 -13.63 -13.97 -3.57
N VAL A 122 -13.38 -14.00 -2.26
CA VAL A 122 -12.09 -14.18 -1.61
C VAL A 122 -11.48 -15.54 -1.98
N ARG A 123 -10.21 -15.54 -2.37
CA ARG A 123 -9.45 -16.78 -2.64
C ARG A 123 -8.92 -17.46 -1.37
N SER A 124 -8.85 -16.75 -0.25
CA SER A 124 -8.37 -17.30 1.03
C SER A 124 -9.29 -18.43 1.51
N THR A 125 -8.68 -19.58 1.82
CA THR A 125 -9.38 -20.77 2.34
C THR A 125 -9.82 -20.59 3.78
N LEU A 126 -9.04 -19.86 4.58
CA LEU A 126 -9.28 -19.63 6.01
C LEU A 126 -10.49 -18.71 6.26
N ASP A 127 -10.83 -17.80 5.35
CA ASP A 127 -12.05 -16.98 5.52
C ASP A 127 -13.34 -17.77 5.30
N LYS A 128 -13.33 -18.81 4.46
CA LYS A 128 -14.58 -19.49 4.08
C LYS A 128 -15.28 -20.13 5.28
N ASP A 129 -14.54 -20.73 6.20
CA ASP A 129 -15.11 -21.37 7.38
C ASP A 129 -15.64 -20.34 8.39
N LYS A 130 -14.90 -19.23 8.58
CA LYS A 130 -15.34 -18.11 9.42
C LYS A 130 -16.60 -17.46 8.85
N VAL A 131 -16.58 -17.14 7.56
CA VAL A 131 -17.72 -16.60 6.82
C VAL A 131 -18.92 -17.54 6.93
N LYS A 132 -18.73 -18.84 6.74
CA LYS A 132 -19.82 -19.82 6.85
C LYS A 132 -20.43 -19.81 8.25
N LYS A 133 -19.60 -19.81 9.29
CA LYS A 133 -20.06 -19.71 10.68
C LYS A 133 -20.89 -18.44 10.91
N VAL A 134 -20.43 -17.30 10.38
CA VAL A 134 -21.14 -16.01 10.47
C VAL A 134 -22.50 -16.08 9.74
N ILE A 135 -22.53 -16.61 8.51
CA ILE A 135 -23.78 -16.79 7.77
C ILE A 135 -24.75 -17.69 8.55
N ASP A 136 -24.27 -18.82 9.07
CA ASP A 136 -25.08 -19.78 9.83
C ASP A 136 -25.64 -19.17 11.12
N GLU A 137 -24.88 -18.29 11.78
CA GLU A 137 -25.30 -17.56 12.97
C GLU A 137 -26.40 -16.54 12.64
N VAL A 138 -26.18 -15.68 11.63
CA VAL A 138 -27.17 -14.68 11.21
C VAL A 138 -28.44 -15.36 10.68
N THR A 139 -28.30 -16.44 9.91
CA THR A 139 -29.45 -17.19 9.36
C THR A 139 -30.30 -17.81 10.46
N ARG A 140 -29.70 -18.27 11.57
CA ARG A 140 -30.45 -18.75 12.74
C ARG A 140 -31.14 -17.63 13.51
N TRP A 141 -30.54 -16.44 13.55
CA TRP A 141 -31.09 -15.29 14.27
C TRP A 141 -32.26 -14.61 13.55
N VAL A 142 -32.19 -14.43 12.23
CA VAL A 142 -33.18 -13.67 11.43
C VAL A 142 -34.64 -14.11 11.65
N PRO A 143 -34.99 -15.42 11.71
CA PRO A 143 -36.37 -15.85 11.95
C PRO A 143 -36.91 -15.43 13.32
N SER A 144 -36.05 -15.46 14.34
CA SER A 144 -36.41 -15.16 15.73
C SER A 144 -36.41 -13.67 16.10
N ALA A 145 -35.76 -12.83 15.28
CA ALA A 145 -35.64 -11.40 15.56
C ALA A 145 -36.92 -10.63 15.18
N GLU A 146 -37.26 -9.60 15.96
CA GLU A 146 -38.29 -8.61 15.58
C GLU A 146 -37.74 -7.64 14.51
N GLU A 147 -38.63 -6.94 13.81
CA GLU A 147 -38.20 -5.89 12.86
C GLU A 147 -37.52 -4.74 13.63
N GLY A 148 -36.31 -4.35 13.20
CA GLY A 148 -35.45 -3.41 13.92
C GLY A 148 -34.53 -4.06 14.97
N GLY A 149 -34.69 -5.37 15.23
CA GLY A 149 -33.76 -6.13 16.05
C GLY A 149 -32.34 -6.07 15.50
N SER A 150 -31.34 -6.06 16.40
CA SER A 150 -29.93 -6.01 16.03
C SER A 150 -29.13 -7.13 16.68
N MET A 151 -28.09 -7.59 16.00
CA MET A 151 -27.07 -8.48 16.53
C MET A 151 -25.69 -7.93 16.15
N VAL A 152 -24.66 -8.26 16.95
CA VAL A 152 -23.30 -7.79 16.72
C VAL A 152 -22.41 -8.98 16.42
N LEU A 153 -21.75 -8.94 15.27
CA LEU A 153 -20.74 -9.91 14.88
C LEU A 153 -19.38 -9.42 15.37
N HIS A 154 -18.66 -10.31 16.03
CA HIS A 154 -17.33 -10.06 16.57
C HIS A 154 -16.24 -10.56 15.63
N ASP A 155 -15.00 -10.17 15.90
CA ASP A 155 -13.78 -10.65 15.21
C ASP A 155 -13.75 -10.40 13.70
N THR A 156 -14.32 -9.26 13.27
CA THR A 156 -14.26 -8.80 11.88
C THR A 156 -13.39 -7.56 11.81
N SER A 157 -12.12 -7.70 11.41
CA SER A 157 -11.16 -6.60 11.35
C SER A 157 -10.75 -6.26 9.92
N GLY A 158 -10.53 -4.98 9.63
CA GLY A 158 -10.05 -4.52 8.33
C GLY A 158 -10.98 -4.95 7.18
N PHE A 159 -10.39 -5.52 6.12
CA PHE A 159 -11.16 -5.92 4.93
C PHE A 159 -12.20 -7.01 5.16
N GLN A 160 -12.04 -7.84 6.20
CA GLN A 160 -13.04 -8.85 6.56
C GLN A 160 -14.39 -8.22 6.90
N GLN A 161 -14.42 -6.98 7.40
CA GLN A 161 -15.67 -6.26 7.63
C GLN A 161 -16.44 -6.03 6.33
N PHE A 162 -15.76 -5.56 5.27
CA PHE A 162 -16.39 -5.35 3.98
C PHE A 162 -16.87 -6.68 3.39
N GLU A 163 -16.06 -7.73 3.49
CA GLU A 163 -16.41 -9.06 2.98
C GLU A 163 -17.65 -9.61 3.68
N VAL A 164 -17.68 -9.63 5.01
CA VAL A 164 -18.84 -10.11 5.78
C VAL A 164 -20.09 -9.31 5.44
N GLN A 165 -19.98 -7.98 5.36
CA GLN A 165 -21.11 -7.12 5.01
C GLN A 165 -21.65 -7.40 3.61
N LEU A 166 -20.78 -7.53 2.60
CA LEU A 166 -21.16 -7.85 1.22
C LEU A 166 -21.79 -9.24 1.11
N ILE A 167 -21.22 -10.24 1.80
CA ILE A 167 -21.73 -11.62 1.84
C ILE A 167 -23.13 -11.66 2.45
N LEU A 168 -23.32 -11.04 3.62
CA LEU A 168 -24.60 -11.06 4.33
C LEU A 168 -25.68 -10.33 3.52
N ARG A 169 -25.35 -9.18 2.94
CA ARG A 169 -26.28 -8.43 2.09
C ARG A 169 -26.66 -9.20 0.82
N GLN A 170 -25.74 -9.98 0.25
CA GLN A 170 -26.04 -10.83 -0.90
C GLN A 170 -26.87 -12.06 -0.52
N ALA A 171 -26.58 -12.67 0.63
CA ALA A 171 -27.22 -13.91 1.07
C ALA A 171 -28.63 -13.68 1.67
N LEU A 172 -28.83 -12.57 2.37
CA LEU A 172 -30.03 -12.30 3.15
C LEU A 172 -30.69 -10.99 2.71
N PRO A 173 -31.87 -11.00 2.07
CA PRO A 173 -32.53 -9.79 1.57
C PRO A 173 -33.07 -8.89 2.69
N ASN A 174 -33.43 -9.44 3.85
CA ASN A 174 -34.12 -8.73 4.93
C ASN A 174 -33.19 -8.19 6.03
N VAL A 175 -31.93 -7.96 5.69
CA VAL A 175 -30.87 -7.64 6.64
C VAL A 175 -30.06 -6.43 6.20
N TRP A 176 -29.74 -5.54 7.14
CA TRP A 176 -28.75 -4.48 7.02
C TRP A 176 -27.49 -4.83 7.73
N THR A 177 -26.38 -4.28 7.28
CA THR A 177 -25.13 -4.33 8.00
C THR A 177 -24.48 -2.97 8.05
N GLU A 178 -23.92 -2.62 9.20
CA GLU A 178 -23.17 -1.38 9.42
C GLU A 178 -21.94 -1.67 10.30
N PRO A 179 -20.81 -0.98 10.08
CA PRO A 179 -19.64 -1.13 10.95
C PRO A 179 -19.98 -0.63 12.36
N PHE A 180 -19.54 -1.38 13.37
CA PHE A 180 -19.75 -1.05 14.78
C PHE A 180 -18.41 -1.04 15.53
N GLY A 181 -17.68 0.07 15.38
CA GLY A 181 -16.30 0.18 15.84
C GLY A 181 -15.32 -0.63 14.97
N ASP A 182 -14.08 -0.76 15.43
CA ASP A 182 -12.96 -1.20 14.57
C ASP A 182 -12.92 -2.71 14.30
N GLN A 183 -13.69 -3.52 15.03
CA GLN A 183 -13.62 -4.99 14.97
C GLN A 183 -14.98 -5.69 14.99
N LYS A 184 -16.07 -4.96 14.77
CA LYS A 184 -17.42 -5.53 14.85
C LYS A 184 -18.31 -5.01 13.72
N VAL A 185 -19.26 -5.85 13.31
CA VAL A 185 -20.29 -5.50 12.34
C VAL A 185 -21.64 -5.67 13.01
N MET A 186 -22.45 -4.61 13.04
CA MET A 186 -23.83 -4.69 13.49
C MET A 186 -24.71 -5.13 12.33
N VAL A 187 -25.56 -6.10 12.60
CA VAL A 187 -26.53 -6.66 11.67
C VAL A 187 -27.92 -6.32 12.18
N LYS A 188 -28.73 -5.64 11.36
CA LYS A 188 -30.11 -5.25 11.72
C LYS A 188 -31.12 -5.96 10.84
N LYS A 189 -32.19 -6.49 11.42
CA LYS A 189 -33.32 -7.00 10.66
C LYS A 189 -34.18 -5.84 10.19
N MET A 190 -34.45 -5.76 8.90
CA MET A 190 -35.23 -4.67 8.32
C MET A 190 -36.03 -5.10 7.09
N SER A 191 -37.13 -4.40 6.81
CA SER A 191 -37.88 -4.61 5.59
C SER A 191 -37.05 -4.26 4.33
N PRO A 192 -37.31 -4.96 3.20
CA PRO A 192 -36.65 -4.66 1.92
C PRO A 192 -36.84 -3.22 1.43
N ARG A 193 -37.93 -2.55 1.83
CA ARG A 193 -38.18 -1.14 1.47
C ARG A 193 -37.20 -0.21 2.16
N HIS A 194 -37.06 -0.33 3.48
CA HIS A 194 -36.08 0.47 4.23
C HIS A 194 -34.64 0.17 3.80
N ARG A 195 -34.36 -1.10 3.50
CA ARG A 195 -33.08 -1.51 2.92
C ARG A 195 -32.70 -0.72 1.67
N TRP A 196 -33.62 -0.71 0.71
CA TRP A 196 -33.40 -0.06 -0.58
C TRP A 196 -33.11 1.44 -0.40
N CYS A 197 -33.79 2.10 0.53
CA CYS A 197 -33.52 3.51 0.85
C CYS A 197 -32.09 3.71 1.39
N LEU A 198 -31.61 2.82 2.25
CA LEU A 198 -30.27 2.90 2.83
C LEU A 198 -29.17 2.60 1.81
N GLU A 199 -29.36 1.60 0.94
CA GLU A 199 -28.41 1.25 -0.12
C GLU A 199 -28.22 2.38 -1.15
N ASN A 200 -29.27 3.17 -1.40
CA ASN A 200 -29.19 4.33 -2.30
C ASN A 200 -28.76 5.63 -1.59
N SER A 201 -28.52 5.58 -0.28
CA SER A 201 -28.08 6.74 0.48
C SER A 201 -26.55 6.91 0.44
N SER A 202 -26.07 8.12 0.72
CA SER A 202 -24.64 8.38 0.88
C SER A 202 -24.02 7.68 2.09
N TYR A 203 -24.83 7.19 3.03
CA TYR A 203 -24.40 6.55 4.28
C TYR A 203 -24.04 5.07 4.11
N ASP A 204 -24.21 4.50 2.91
CA ASP A 204 -23.85 3.11 2.71
C ASP A 204 -22.33 2.90 2.77
N CYS A 205 -21.89 2.21 3.82
CA CYS A 205 -20.49 1.81 4.03
C CYS A 205 -19.98 0.81 2.99
N CYS A 206 -20.85 0.03 2.34
CA CYS A 206 -20.46 -0.95 1.32
C CYS A 206 -20.46 -0.38 -0.11
N ARG A 207 -20.49 0.94 -0.26
CA ARG A 207 -20.34 1.58 -1.58
C ARG A 207 -19.04 1.16 -2.22
N LYS A 208 -19.11 0.85 -3.52
CA LYS A 208 -17.96 0.40 -4.31
C LYS A 208 -16.83 1.42 -4.28
N GLU A 209 -17.16 2.71 -4.28
CA GLU A 209 -16.18 3.80 -4.20
C GLU A 209 -15.41 3.80 -2.87
N LEU A 210 -16.10 3.58 -1.74
CA LEU A 210 -15.48 3.55 -0.40
C LEU A 210 -14.60 2.32 -0.23
N ILE A 211 -15.06 1.17 -0.73
CA ILE A 211 -14.28 -0.08 -0.73
C ILE A 211 -13.00 0.11 -1.54
N LEU A 212 -13.10 0.70 -2.74
CA LEU A 212 -11.96 0.97 -3.60
C LEU A 212 -10.96 1.92 -2.92
N LEU A 213 -11.45 3.03 -2.35
CA LEU A 213 -10.61 3.99 -1.63
C LEU A 213 -9.90 3.35 -0.42
N SER A 214 -10.61 2.54 0.35
CA SER A 214 -10.04 1.81 1.49
C SER A 214 -8.96 0.82 1.04
N ALA A 215 -9.17 0.17 -0.11
CA ALA A 215 -8.23 -0.77 -0.70
C ALA A 215 -6.98 -0.08 -1.28
N GLN A 216 -7.11 1.14 -1.83
CA GLN A 216 -5.98 1.93 -2.33
C GLN A 216 -5.03 2.30 -1.20
N GLY A 217 -5.56 2.69 -0.04
CA GLY A 217 -4.81 3.00 1.17
C GLY A 217 -3.66 3.99 0.90
N PHE A 218 -2.42 3.54 1.07
CA PHE A 218 -1.24 4.38 0.90
C PHE A 218 -1.06 4.88 -0.54
N THR A 219 -1.57 4.16 -1.53
CA THR A 219 -1.50 4.57 -2.95
C THR A 219 -2.17 5.93 -3.16
N SER A 220 -3.24 6.26 -2.43
CA SER A 220 -3.88 7.57 -2.54
C SER A 220 -2.94 8.70 -2.09
N LEU A 221 -2.19 8.50 -0.99
CA LEU A 221 -1.17 9.46 -0.55
C LEU A 221 -0.04 9.57 -1.58
N PHE A 222 0.40 8.44 -2.14
CA PHE A 222 1.40 8.43 -3.20
C PHE A 222 0.96 9.27 -4.41
N HIS A 223 -0.29 9.15 -4.87
CA HIS A 223 -0.82 9.99 -5.94
C HIS A 223 -0.80 11.48 -5.56
N THR A 224 -1.20 11.84 -4.33
CA THR A 224 -1.11 13.21 -3.85
C THR A 224 0.32 13.75 -3.88
N LEU A 225 1.32 12.93 -3.51
CA LEU A 225 2.73 13.32 -3.56
C LEU A 225 3.20 13.59 -5.01
N VAL A 226 2.79 12.74 -5.96
CA VAL A 226 3.10 12.91 -7.38
C VAL A 226 2.44 14.16 -7.95
N GLU A 227 1.17 14.41 -7.61
CA GLU A 227 0.41 15.59 -8.06
C GLU A 227 0.97 16.89 -7.48
N ALA A 228 1.48 16.87 -6.25
CA ALA A 228 2.06 18.04 -5.59
C ALA A 228 3.34 18.55 -6.29
N LYS A 229 4.03 17.68 -7.05
CA LYS A 229 5.24 18.03 -7.85
C LYS A 229 6.29 18.77 -7.04
N LYS A 230 6.41 18.45 -5.75
CA LYS A 230 7.43 19.01 -4.87
C LYS A 230 8.73 18.22 -5.00
N PRO A 231 9.89 18.84 -4.75
CA PRO A 231 11.16 18.12 -4.77
C PRO A 231 11.17 16.97 -3.76
N LEU A 232 11.53 15.78 -4.24
CA LEU A 232 11.78 14.61 -3.43
C LEU A 232 13.28 14.47 -3.21
N VAL A 233 13.69 14.28 -1.95
CA VAL A 233 15.10 14.09 -1.59
C VAL A 233 15.25 12.70 -1.01
N GLY A 234 16.27 11.97 -1.47
CA GLY A 234 16.61 10.64 -0.98
C GLY A 234 18.11 10.39 -1.05
N HIS A 235 18.57 9.40 -0.30
CA HIS A 235 19.97 8.94 -0.33
C HIS A 235 19.99 7.51 -0.88
N ASN A 236 20.72 7.28 -1.99
CA ASN A 236 20.75 5.99 -2.69
C ASN A 236 19.35 5.46 -3.07
N MET A 237 18.51 6.36 -3.60
CA MET A 237 17.06 6.15 -3.72
C MET A 237 16.65 5.28 -4.92
N LEU A 238 17.61 4.75 -5.69
CA LEU A 238 17.27 4.07 -6.94
C LEU A 238 16.38 2.84 -6.70
N MET A 239 16.67 2.03 -5.69
CA MET A 239 15.83 0.88 -5.33
C MET A 239 14.48 1.33 -4.76
N ASP A 240 14.44 2.38 -3.93
CA ASP A 240 13.21 2.97 -3.43
C ASP A 240 12.29 3.41 -4.58
N LEU A 241 12.83 4.10 -5.59
CA LEU A 241 12.08 4.55 -6.76
C LEU A 241 11.51 3.38 -7.57
N LEU A 242 12.28 2.28 -7.73
CA LEU A 242 11.79 1.09 -8.40
C LEU A 242 10.64 0.42 -7.64
N HIS A 243 10.75 0.34 -6.30
CA HIS A 243 9.65 -0.13 -5.45
C HIS A 243 8.44 0.81 -5.52
N LEU A 244 8.66 2.14 -5.46
CA LEU A 244 7.59 3.12 -5.57
C LEU A 244 6.81 2.96 -6.89
N HIS A 245 7.54 2.79 -7.99
CA HIS A 245 6.94 2.51 -9.30
C HIS A 245 6.13 1.21 -9.29
N ASP A 246 6.75 0.08 -8.94
CA ASP A 246 6.15 -1.26 -9.04
C ASP A 246 4.91 -1.41 -8.15
N LYS A 247 4.99 -0.88 -6.92
CA LYS A 247 4.00 -1.11 -5.87
C LYS A 247 2.85 -0.11 -5.85
N PHE A 248 3.07 1.15 -6.21
CA PHE A 248 2.03 2.19 -6.14
C PHE A 248 1.60 2.75 -7.50
N TYR A 249 2.40 2.59 -8.56
CA TYR A 249 2.05 3.09 -9.89
C TYR A 249 1.71 1.97 -10.87
N LYS A 250 2.71 1.28 -11.42
CA LYS A 250 2.56 0.23 -12.43
C LYS A 250 3.68 -0.81 -12.29
N PRO A 251 3.44 -2.07 -12.70
CA PRO A 251 4.50 -3.06 -12.76
C PRO A 251 5.72 -2.58 -13.55
N LEU A 252 6.93 -2.89 -13.08
CA LEU A 252 8.16 -2.52 -13.79
C LEU A 252 8.21 -3.16 -15.19
N PRO A 253 8.49 -2.39 -16.26
CA PRO A 253 8.52 -2.92 -17.61
C PRO A 253 9.71 -3.84 -17.85
N GLY A 254 9.56 -4.75 -18.81
CA GLY A 254 10.55 -5.80 -19.07
C GLY A 254 11.85 -5.35 -19.76
N SER A 255 11.90 -4.19 -20.42
CA SER A 255 13.03 -3.90 -21.33
C SER A 255 13.63 -2.48 -21.30
N LYS A 256 12.98 -1.48 -20.67
CA LYS A 256 13.47 -0.08 -20.70
C LYS A 256 13.30 0.63 -19.36
N ILE A 257 14.41 0.78 -18.62
CA ILE A 257 14.45 1.53 -17.35
C ILE A 257 14.22 3.04 -17.54
N PHE A 258 14.81 3.61 -18.60
CA PHE A 258 14.91 5.05 -18.77
C PHE A 258 13.56 5.72 -19.07
N SER A 259 12.66 5.07 -19.81
CA SER A 259 11.32 5.62 -20.07
C SER A 259 10.39 5.58 -18.86
N SER A 260 10.67 4.75 -17.86
CA SER A 260 9.73 4.44 -16.78
C SER A 260 10.03 5.18 -15.50
N ILE A 261 11.31 5.30 -15.15
CA ILE A 261 11.75 6.23 -14.09
C ILE A 261 11.52 7.68 -14.54
N GLN A 262 11.73 7.97 -15.84
CA GLN A 262 11.35 9.24 -16.41
C GLN A 262 9.85 9.53 -16.27
N THR A 263 8.93 8.58 -16.28
CA THR A 263 7.50 8.92 -16.08
C THR A 263 7.18 9.33 -14.64
N LEU A 264 7.91 8.82 -13.64
CA LEU A 264 7.79 9.26 -12.24
C LEU A 264 8.56 10.56 -11.97
N VAL A 265 9.66 10.79 -12.68
CA VAL A 265 10.58 11.91 -12.46
C VAL A 265 10.35 13.07 -13.47
N HIS A 266 9.70 12.83 -14.62
CA HIS A 266 9.30 13.85 -15.60
C HIS A 266 8.01 14.52 -15.21
N THR A 267 8.09 15.24 -14.10
CA THR A 267 7.50 16.58 -14.09
C THR A 267 8.53 17.70 -14.04
N SER A 268 9.83 17.41 -13.85
CA SER A 268 10.97 18.28 -14.21
C SER A 268 12.28 17.59 -13.79
N PRO A 269 13.39 17.68 -14.56
CA PRO A 269 14.72 17.22 -14.13
C PRO A 269 15.24 17.85 -12.83
N ARG A 270 14.52 18.82 -12.23
CA ARG A 270 14.88 19.56 -11.02
C ARG A 270 14.29 18.99 -9.72
N GLN A 271 13.59 17.85 -9.75
CA GLN A 271 12.70 17.43 -8.65
C GLN A 271 13.13 16.19 -7.87
N VAL A 272 14.17 15.46 -8.26
CA VAL A 272 14.72 14.37 -7.45
C VAL A 272 16.18 14.68 -7.15
N PHE A 273 16.48 14.91 -5.88
CA PHE A 273 17.85 15.13 -5.42
C PHE A 273 18.35 13.86 -4.73
N GLU A 274 19.37 13.25 -5.31
CA GLU A 274 20.13 12.18 -4.67
C GLU A 274 21.27 12.78 -3.86
N TRP A 275 21.28 12.52 -2.56
CA TRP A 275 22.41 12.87 -1.70
C TRP A 275 23.51 11.84 -1.94
N LEU A 276 24.58 12.23 -2.65
CA LEU A 276 25.78 11.42 -2.81
C LEU A 276 26.81 11.87 -1.78
N ASP A 277 27.10 11.02 -0.79
CA ASP A 277 28.28 11.19 0.05
C ASP A 277 29.53 11.17 -0.85
N ARG A 278 30.19 12.33 -1.00
CA ARG A 278 31.47 12.39 -1.71
C ARG A 278 32.58 11.81 -0.85
N ASN A 279 33.46 11.03 -1.49
CA ASN A 279 34.68 10.41 -0.96
C ASN A 279 35.34 11.13 0.25
N PRO A 280 35.68 10.41 1.35
CA PRO A 280 36.37 10.97 2.52
C PRO A 280 37.70 11.66 2.24
N ALA A 281 38.35 11.34 1.11
CA ALA A 281 39.65 11.89 0.73
C ALA A 281 39.63 13.39 0.37
N GLN A 282 38.46 13.99 0.08
CA GLN A 282 38.35 15.41 -0.25
C GLN A 282 38.16 16.33 0.98
N MET A 283 37.96 15.79 2.19
CA MET A 283 37.76 16.61 3.40
C MET A 283 39.03 17.28 3.95
N LEU A 284 40.23 16.85 3.53
CA LEU A 284 41.49 17.32 4.13
C LEU A 284 42.17 18.49 3.40
N SER A 285 41.65 18.95 2.26
CA SER A 285 42.39 19.89 1.40
C SER A 285 41.87 21.32 1.32
N ASN A 286 40.65 21.65 1.80
CA ASN A 286 40.23 23.06 1.82
C ASN A 286 39.03 23.36 2.76
N PRO A 287 39.23 24.02 3.92
CA PRO A 287 38.15 24.35 4.86
C PRO A 287 37.20 25.49 4.42
N HIS A 288 37.49 26.18 3.30
CA HIS A 288 36.80 27.43 2.92
C HIS A 288 35.96 27.37 1.64
N SER A 289 35.77 26.20 1.02
CA SER A 289 34.90 26.04 -0.16
C SER A 289 33.66 25.20 0.14
N LEU A 290 32.92 25.57 1.18
CA LEU A 290 31.54 25.15 1.39
C LEU A 290 30.63 26.28 0.91
N TYR A 291 29.51 25.94 0.29
CA TYR A 291 28.45 26.83 -0.22
C TYR A 291 28.69 27.47 -1.60
N THR A 292 28.64 26.68 -2.67
CA THR A 292 28.08 27.18 -3.94
C THR A 292 27.56 26.03 -4.83
N VAL A 293 26.24 25.89 -4.92
CA VAL A 293 25.63 25.28 -6.12
C VAL A 293 25.44 26.44 -7.08
N ARG A 294 26.33 26.56 -8.08
CA ARG A 294 26.16 27.52 -9.18
C ARG A 294 25.00 27.07 -10.05
N CYS A 295 23.90 27.82 -10.02
CA CYS A 295 22.90 27.83 -11.08
C CYS A 295 23.34 28.86 -12.13
N ASP A 296 23.88 28.42 -13.26
CA ASP A 296 23.94 29.28 -14.44
C ASP A 296 22.54 29.32 -15.06
N ALA A 297 21.94 30.52 -15.03
CA ALA A 297 20.72 30.83 -15.74
C ALA A 297 21.06 31.20 -17.19
N ARG A 298 20.54 30.43 -18.15
CA ARG A 298 20.17 30.88 -19.49
C ARG A 298 18.88 30.19 -19.89
#